data_AF-A0A1F4Y174-F1
#
_entry.id   AF-A0A1F4Y174-F1
#
_cell.length_a   1.000
_cell.length_b   1.000
_cell.length_c   1.000
_cell.angle_alpha   90.00
_cell.angle_beta   90.00
_cell.angle_gamma   90.00
#
_symmetry.space_group_name_H-M   'P 1'
#
loop_
_entity.id
_entity.type
_entity.pdbx_description
1 polymer ?
#
loop_
_entity_poly.entity_id
_entity_poly.type
_entity_poly.pdbx_seq_one_letter_code
_entity_poly.pdbx_strand_id
1 'polypeptide(L)'
;MKIPKKKELLRLQAKYRTDKKMGEALGGAPAHLVAYWRKKKKIPDCDLPKYSQKQIKVLWETYGSDKPAAAQLEITPAAFYKWRQKYGIKERPRQLRLSHLQLNLFPESVPLPAGLGQTLIEKLAGRKLVRKGVVSGEIYELEPDLIILSSDWDKLLEDSEALGLKRVKRPDRVWAKLPGWGPVSNGSFKLLQPAKEFLHKNQVKNVISAREGYPLQVLWEKSIIAPLGLALGTDKTTIGAGFLGCWGKRLESSEIIQVLESGKVKLEVPSTVKITLQGKLNPAIFASDIYSYLAHQIDTLLLPGRLLEFSGEVVSSLSLPQRMALALMWSQTPVGGIIFSVDQTIRKYYLSRAKKSVPLLEGDEKAAYVEKLEFDLSHLEPQVSSGPPASRIVSVRQQKKKPVSKIVLGAGLHGRLEELEVAARILSKRKVHPEVQLVVVPCSRQVMLSALRKGYLRTLLEAGAILCDPGLENWEGLFSMPGPVLTTCFLNSNHPEIFQPQDLLFVNPATAAASALKGEITDPRDYL
;
A
#
# COMPACT_ATOMS: atom_id res chain seq x y z
N MET A 1 -42.40 -9.92 6.09
CA MET A 1 -42.97 -8.71 6.72
C MET A 1 -44.38 -8.49 6.18
N LYS A 2 -45.41 -8.37 7.03
CA LYS A 2 -46.81 -8.14 6.57
C LYS A 2 -46.97 -6.68 6.12
N ILE A 3 -47.63 -6.45 4.98
CA ILE A 3 -47.86 -5.09 4.47
C ILE A 3 -48.89 -4.38 5.38
N PRO A 4 -48.57 -3.24 6.01
CA PRO A 4 -49.45 -2.57 6.97
C PRO A 4 -50.73 -2.02 6.34
N LYS A 5 -51.81 -1.97 7.11
CA LYS A 5 -53.12 -1.45 6.66
C LYS A 5 -53.08 0.08 6.56
N LYS A 6 -53.97 0.69 5.75
CA LYS A 6 -54.02 2.16 5.57
C LYS A 6 -54.23 2.91 6.90
N LYS A 7 -55.11 2.38 7.77
CA LYS A 7 -55.41 2.92 9.11
C LYS A 7 -54.18 2.90 10.04
N GLU A 8 -53.36 1.87 9.92
CA GLU A 8 -52.15 1.69 10.72
C GLU A 8 -51.05 2.68 10.30
N LEU A 9 -50.83 2.84 8.99
CA LEU A 9 -49.90 3.85 8.47
C LEU A 9 -50.32 5.28 8.84
N LEU A 10 -51.61 5.61 8.82
CA LEU A 10 -52.10 6.93 9.27
C LEU A 10 -51.85 7.17 10.76
N ARG A 11 -52.06 6.15 11.61
CA ARG A 11 -51.77 6.23 13.05
C ARG A 11 -50.29 6.40 13.34
N LEU A 12 -49.44 5.63 12.65
CA LEU A 12 -47.98 5.72 12.75
C LEU A 12 -47.47 7.06 12.23
N GLN A 13 -48.05 7.56 11.14
CA GLN A 13 -47.72 8.85 10.56
C GLN A 13 -48.05 10.01 11.51
N ALA A 14 -49.23 9.99 12.14
CA ALA A 14 -49.61 10.99 13.14
C ALA A 14 -48.67 11.01 14.35
N LYS A 15 -48.18 9.82 14.77
CA LYS A 15 -47.30 9.66 15.94
C LYS A 15 -45.84 10.02 15.67
N TYR A 16 -45.26 9.53 14.57
CA TYR A 16 -43.81 9.56 14.35
C TYR A 16 -43.34 10.57 13.31
N ARG A 17 -44.26 11.12 12.50
CA ARG A 17 -44.04 12.17 11.48
C ARG A 17 -42.97 11.89 10.40
N THR A 18 -42.19 10.82 10.52
CA THR A 18 -41.06 10.46 9.65
C THR A 18 -41.13 8.98 9.27
N ASP A 19 -40.81 8.67 8.00
CA ASP A 19 -40.87 7.31 7.46
C ASP A 19 -39.89 6.33 8.13
N LYS A 20 -38.75 6.85 8.63
CA LYS A 20 -37.75 6.07 9.36
C LYS A 20 -38.32 5.52 10.67
N LYS A 21 -38.87 6.40 11.52
CA LYS A 21 -39.47 6.00 12.80
C LYS A 21 -40.74 5.18 12.64
N MET A 22 -41.51 5.43 11.58
CA MET A 22 -42.62 4.55 11.20
C MET A 22 -42.12 3.15 10.82
N GLY A 23 -40.99 3.04 10.13
CA GLY A 23 -40.36 1.78 9.74
C GLY A 23 -39.83 0.99 10.93
N GLU A 24 -39.16 1.65 11.86
CA GLU A 24 -38.72 1.06 13.14
C GLU A 24 -39.92 0.47 13.91
N ALA A 25 -41.02 1.22 14.02
CA ALA A 25 -42.25 0.77 14.66
C ALA A 25 -42.97 -0.38 13.93
N LEU A 26 -42.66 -0.59 12.64
CA LEU A 26 -43.19 -1.69 11.82
C LEU A 26 -42.29 -2.94 11.84
N GLY A 27 -41.35 -3.03 12.78
CA GLY A 27 -40.42 -4.15 12.90
C GLY A 27 -39.17 -3.98 12.03
N GLY A 28 -38.66 -2.75 11.91
CA GLY A 28 -37.43 -2.45 11.18
C GLY A 28 -37.62 -2.30 9.66
N ALA A 29 -38.80 -1.89 9.20
CA ALA A 29 -39.03 -1.68 7.77
C ALA A 29 -38.15 -0.53 7.26
N PRO A 30 -37.47 -0.67 6.12
CA PRO A 30 -36.72 0.44 5.53
C PRO A 30 -37.62 1.65 5.23
N ALA A 31 -37.15 2.87 5.51
CA ALA A 31 -37.91 4.10 5.32
C ALA A 31 -38.47 4.27 3.88
N HIS A 32 -37.71 3.83 2.87
CA HIS A 32 -38.16 3.87 1.47
C HIS A 32 -39.37 2.95 1.20
N LEU A 33 -39.45 1.82 1.91
CA LEU A 33 -40.54 0.86 1.79
C LEU A 33 -41.82 1.41 2.45
N VAL A 34 -41.67 2.10 3.59
CA VAL A 34 -42.77 2.83 4.24
C VAL A 34 -43.31 3.95 3.34
N ALA A 35 -42.43 4.73 2.72
CA ALA A 35 -42.80 5.76 1.76
C ALA A 35 -43.56 5.18 0.55
N TYR A 36 -43.10 4.03 0.02
CA TYR A 36 -43.78 3.30 -1.04
C TYR A 36 -45.20 2.87 -0.63
N TRP A 37 -45.38 2.31 0.56
CA TRP A 37 -46.70 1.89 1.06
C TRP A 37 -47.65 3.08 1.27
N ARG A 38 -47.16 4.22 1.78
CA ARG A 38 -47.96 5.44 1.91
C ARG A 38 -48.44 5.94 0.55
N LYS A 39 -47.55 6.01 -0.44
CA LYS A 39 -47.86 6.44 -1.81
C LYS A 39 -48.90 5.52 -2.46
N LYS A 40 -48.71 4.20 -2.37
CA LYS A 40 -49.65 3.20 -2.91
C LYS A 40 -51.05 3.30 -2.28
N LYS A 41 -51.15 3.77 -1.03
CA LYS A 41 -52.42 3.89 -0.29
C LYS A 41 -53.00 5.32 -0.28
N LYS A 42 -52.45 6.23 -1.10
CA LYS A 42 -52.86 7.63 -1.21
C LYS A 42 -52.86 8.35 0.16
N ILE A 43 -51.82 8.13 0.96
CA ILE A 43 -51.59 8.85 2.21
C ILE A 43 -50.63 10.03 1.90
N PRO A 44 -51.02 11.29 2.18
CA PRO A 44 -50.17 12.45 1.90
C PRO A 44 -48.87 12.42 2.70
N ASP A 45 -47.85 13.14 2.25
CA ASP A 45 -46.64 13.36 3.05
C ASP A 45 -47.00 14.15 4.33
N CYS A 46 -46.40 13.79 5.47
CA CYS A 46 -46.46 14.69 6.62
C CYS A 46 -45.80 16.00 6.22
N ASP A 47 -46.32 17.11 6.71
CA ASP A 47 -45.58 18.36 6.69
C ASP A 47 -44.21 18.09 7.31
N LEU A 48 -43.19 18.25 6.45
CA LEU A 48 -41.81 17.99 6.78
C LEU A 48 -41.45 18.78 8.05
N PRO A 49 -40.62 18.23 8.95
CA PRO A 49 -40.04 19.05 10.02
C PRO A 49 -39.47 20.32 9.39
N LYS A 50 -39.84 21.50 9.90
CA LYS A 50 -39.40 22.78 9.34
C LYS A 50 -37.89 22.91 9.57
N TYR A 51 -37.08 22.53 8.59
CA TYR A 51 -35.66 22.82 8.58
C TYR A 51 -35.45 24.23 8.02
N SER A 52 -34.59 25.00 8.65
CA SER A 52 -34.28 26.34 8.14
C SER A 52 -33.47 26.26 6.83
N GLN A 53 -33.57 27.29 6.00
CA GLN A 53 -32.74 27.42 4.79
C GLN A 53 -31.24 27.31 5.12
N LYS A 54 -30.81 27.94 6.23
CA LYS A 54 -29.43 27.90 6.71
C LYS A 54 -28.97 26.47 7.01
N GLN A 55 -29.82 25.67 7.67
CA GLN A 55 -29.49 24.29 8.03
C GLN A 55 -29.36 23.38 6.81
N ILE A 56 -30.27 23.52 5.83
CA ILE A 56 -30.19 22.77 4.56
C ILE A 56 -28.96 23.20 3.75
N LYS A 57 -28.67 24.50 3.70
CA LYS A 57 -27.50 25.05 2.99
C LYS A 57 -26.19 24.54 3.57
N VAL A 58 -26.01 24.61 4.90
CA VAL A 58 -24.79 24.11 5.57
C VAL A 58 -24.58 22.63 5.30
N LEU A 59 -25.60 21.79 5.49
CA LEU A 59 -25.47 20.35 5.23
C LEU A 59 -25.18 20.03 3.76
N TRP A 60 -25.78 20.79 2.84
CA TRP A 60 -25.46 20.65 1.42
C TRP A 60 -24.02 21.07 1.11
N GLU A 61 -23.55 22.18 1.65
CA GLU A 61 -22.17 22.67 1.50
C GLU A 61 -21.13 21.72 2.10
N THR A 62 -21.41 21.15 3.28
CA THR A 62 -20.52 20.21 3.97
C THR A 62 -20.39 18.87 3.24
N TYR A 63 -21.51 18.27 2.83
CA TYR A 63 -21.50 16.89 2.34
C TYR A 63 -21.56 16.77 0.81
N GLY A 64 -21.96 17.81 0.10
CA GLY A 64 -22.05 17.88 -1.38
C GLY A 64 -22.88 16.77 -2.05
N SER A 65 -23.71 16.06 -1.28
CA SER A 65 -24.54 14.94 -1.72
C SER A 65 -25.77 14.80 -0.80
N ASP A 66 -26.93 14.50 -1.40
CA ASP A 66 -28.21 14.39 -0.68
C ASP A 66 -28.23 13.23 0.32
N LYS A 67 -27.53 12.14 0.02
CA LYS A 67 -27.56 10.92 0.83
C LYS A 67 -26.92 11.12 2.22
N PRO A 68 -25.66 11.56 2.34
CA PRO A 68 -25.05 11.88 3.64
C PRO A 68 -25.71 13.08 4.34
N ALA A 69 -26.12 14.11 3.60
CA ALA A 69 -26.78 15.28 4.19
C ALA A 69 -28.16 14.93 4.79
N ALA A 70 -28.94 14.08 4.13
CA ALA A 70 -30.23 13.60 4.64
C ALA A 70 -30.08 12.71 5.88
N ALA A 71 -29.00 11.93 5.97
CA ALA A 71 -28.73 11.09 7.12
C ALA A 71 -28.57 11.91 8.42
N GLN A 72 -27.96 13.09 8.35
CA GLN A 72 -27.80 14.00 9.49
C GLN A 72 -29.12 14.55 10.03
N LEU A 73 -30.14 14.66 9.18
CA LEU A 73 -31.48 15.09 9.58
C LEU A 73 -32.44 13.91 9.81
N GLU A 74 -31.93 12.68 9.73
CA GLU A 74 -32.72 11.45 9.80
C GLU A 74 -33.88 11.38 8.78
N ILE A 75 -33.76 12.08 7.65
CA ILE A 75 -34.76 12.09 6.58
C ILE A 75 -34.28 11.29 5.36
N THR A 76 -35.18 11.04 4.42
CA THR A 76 -34.81 10.38 3.16
C THR A 76 -34.05 11.34 2.24
N PRO A 77 -33.15 10.85 1.37
CA PRO A 77 -32.46 11.69 0.39
C PRO A 77 -33.43 12.47 -0.51
N ALA A 78 -34.56 11.85 -0.87
CA ALA A 78 -35.63 12.51 -1.63
C ALA A 78 -36.29 13.67 -0.86
N ALA A 79 -36.44 13.55 0.46
CA ALA A 79 -36.97 14.62 1.30
C ALA A 79 -35.97 15.79 1.43
N PHE A 80 -34.68 15.49 1.56
CA PHE A 80 -33.63 16.52 1.58
C PHE A 80 -33.52 17.26 0.24
N TYR A 81 -33.62 16.53 -0.88
CA TYR A 81 -33.69 17.11 -2.22
C TYR A 81 -34.86 18.09 -2.38
N LYS A 82 -36.06 17.72 -1.91
CA LYS A 82 -37.23 18.62 -1.93
C LYS A 82 -36.97 19.92 -1.16
N TRP A 83 -36.29 19.84 -0.01
CA TRP A 83 -35.91 21.03 0.76
C TRP A 83 -34.91 21.92 0.03
N ARG A 84 -33.88 21.35 -0.62
CA ARG A 84 -32.96 22.12 -1.46
C ARG A 84 -33.65 22.82 -2.61
N GLN A 85 -34.56 22.13 -3.29
CA GLN A 85 -35.35 22.71 -4.38
C GLN A 85 -36.23 23.86 -3.87
N LYS A 86 -36.91 23.69 -2.73
CA LYS A 86 -37.71 24.73 -2.10
C LYS A 86 -36.90 25.99 -1.76
N TYR A 87 -35.63 25.82 -1.39
CA TYR A 87 -34.73 26.93 -1.03
C TYR A 87 -33.83 27.42 -2.17
N GLY A 88 -34.00 26.91 -3.39
CA GLY A 88 -33.18 27.31 -4.56
C GLY A 88 -31.72 26.85 -4.52
N ILE A 89 -31.36 25.86 -3.69
CA ILE A 89 -29.99 25.37 -3.52
C ILE A 89 -29.69 24.30 -4.59
N LYS A 90 -29.37 24.75 -5.81
CA LYS A 90 -29.15 23.90 -6.98
C LYS A 90 -27.68 23.60 -7.26
N GLU A 91 -26.81 24.56 -7.01
CA GLU A 91 -25.39 24.45 -7.30
C GLU A 91 -24.75 23.42 -6.37
N ARG A 92 -24.05 22.45 -6.97
CA ARG A 92 -23.24 21.52 -6.21
C ARG A 92 -22.08 22.32 -5.59
N PRO A 93 -21.81 22.20 -4.28
CA PRO A 93 -20.68 22.90 -3.69
C PRO A 93 -19.42 22.43 -4.42
N ARG A 94 -18.49 23.34 -4.65
CA ARG A 94 -17.14 22.97 -5.09
C ARG A 94 -16.54 22.14 -3.95
N GLN A 95 -16.74 20.83 -3.99
CA GLN A 95 -15.98 19.90 -3.16
C GLN A 95 -14.56 19.98 -3.67
N LEU A 96 -13.77 20.83 -3.00
CA LEU A 96 -12.34 20.68 -3.07
C LEU A 96 -12.07 19.27 -2.57
N ARG A 97 -11.59 18.40 -3.45
CA ARG A 97 -10.97 17.16 -3.01
C ARG A 97 -9.87 17.57 -2.02
N LEU A 98 -9.53 16.72 -1.06
CA LEU A 98 -8.39 16.97 -0.17
C LEU A 98 -7.10 17.24 -0.99
N SER A 99 -7.02 16.71 -2.21
CA SER A 99 -5.97 17.01 -3.19
C SER A 99 -5.99 18.43 -3.77
N HIS A 100 -7.10 19.16 -3.68
CA HIS A 100 -7.28 20.55 -4.16
C HIS A 100 -7.30 21.58 -3.01
N LEU A 101 -7.44 21.14 -1.76
CA LEU A 101 -7.14 21.96 -0.59
C LEU A 101 -5.64 21.84 -0.32
N GLN A 102 -4.82 22.66 -0.99
CA GLN A 102 -3.54 23.10 -0.39
C GLN A 102 -3.87 24.01 0.79
N LEU A 103 -4.47 23.44 1.83
CA LEU A 103 -4.42 24.04 3.14
C LEU A 103 -3.01 23.77 3.65
N ASN A 104 -2.15 24.78 3.60
CA ASN A 104 -0.88 24.86 4.33
C ASN A 104 -1.17 24.82 5.85
N LEU A 105 -1.77 23.73 6.34
CA LEU A 105 -2.00 23.46 7.76
C LEU A 105 -0.71 23.04 8.47
N PHE A 106 0.35 22.85 7.70
CA PHE A 106 1.70 22.58 8.18
C PHE A 106 2.60 23.60 7.49
N PRO A 107 3.51 24.26 8.22
CA PRO A 107 4.44 25.17 7.61
C PRO A 107 5.17 24.43 6.49
N GLU A 108 5.31 25.08 5.33
CA GLU A 108 6.30 24.70 4.32
C GLU A 108 7.60 24.38 5.06
N SER A 109 8.28 23.30 4.64
CA SER A 109 9.50 22.82 5.27
C SER A 109 10.48 23.97 5.43
N VAL A 110 10.54 24.56 6.62
CA VAL A 110 11.50 25.62 6.90
C VAL A 110 12.86 24.98 6.75
N PRO A 111 13.73 25.49 5.85
CA PRO A 111 15.08 24.97 5.70
C PRO A 111 15.75 24.97 7.09
N LEU A 112 16.13 23.78 7.57
CA LEU A 112 16.78 23.65 8.86
C LEU A 112 18.19 24.28 8.74
N PRO A 113 18.63 25.10 9.71
CA PRO A 113 19.84 25.91 9.57
C PRO A 113 21.09 25.06 9.31
N ALA A 114 21.88 25.47 8.31
CA ALA A 114 23.17 24.87 8.00
C ALA A 114 24.13 25.05 9.18
N GLY A 115 24.53 23.94 9.82
CA GLY A 115 25.44 23.94 10.98
C GLY A 115 25.19 22.80 11.98
N LEU A 116 24.02 22.15 11.90
CA LEU A 116 23.71 20.90 12.60
C LEU A 116 24.12 19.69 11.75
N GLY A 117 24.17 18.49 12.34
CA GLY A 117 24.51 17.27 11.62
C GLY A 117 23.59 17.04 10.40
N GLN A 118 24.00 16.18 9.47
CA GLN A 118 23.21 15.85 8.28
C GLN A 118 22.43 14.54 8.45
N THR A 119 21.18 14.53 8.04
CA THR A 119 20.36 13.32 7.89
C THR A 119 20.99 12.37 6.86
N LEU A 120 20.57 11.11 6.82
CA LEU A 120 21.13 10.16 5.86
C LEU A 120 20.88 10.58 4.42
N ILE A 121 19.69 11.13 4.14
CA ILE A 121 19.33 11.60 2.80
C ILE A 121 20.16 12.81 2.36
N GLU A 122 20.41 13.76 3.26
CA GLU A 122 21.27 14.93 2.98
C GLU A 122 22.72 14.51 2.73
N LYS A 123 23.24 13.54 3.48
CA LYS A 123 24.57 12.97 3.22
C LYS A 123 24.65 12.25 1.87
N LEU A 124 23.61 11.51 1.51
CA LEU A 124 23.52 10.81 0.22
C LEU A 124 23.47 11.83 -0.94
N ALA A 125 22.59 12.83 -0.85
CA ALA A 125 22.51 13.90 -1.82
C ALA A 125 23.83 14.68 -1.93
N GLY A 126 24.47 14.99 -0.80
CA GLY A 126 25.79 15.63 -0.76
C GLY A 126 26.88 14.80 -1.46
N ARG A 127 26.86 13.47 -1.31
CA ARG A 127 27.74 12.57 -2.07
C ARG A 127 27.47 12.61 -3.57
N LYS A 128 26.21 12.63 -4.00
CA LYS A 128 25.83 12.70 -5.42
C LYS A 128 26.25 14.01 -6.07
N LEU A 129 26.15 15.11 -5.32
CA LEU A 129 26.51 16.46 -5.77
C LEU A 129 28.00 16.80 -5.57
N VAL A 130 28.75 15.93 -4.88
CA VAL A 130 30.14 16.18 -4.47
C VAL A 130 30.27 17.50 -3.69
N ARG A 131 29.34 17.76 -2.77
CA ARG A 131 29.34 18.95 -1.89
C ARG A 131 28.91 18.62 -0.47
N LYS A 132 29.32 19.47 0.46
CA LYS A 132 28.78 19.49 1.83
C LYS A 132 27.62 20.48 1.94
N GLY A 133 26.87 20.43 3.04
CA GLY A 133 25.81 21.41 3.32
C GLY A 133 24.65 21.33 2.32
N VAL A 134 24.20 20.10 2.07
CA VAL A 134 22.89 19.88 1.43
C VAL A 134 21.83 20.02 2.52
N VAL A 135 20.80 20.81 2.23
CA VAL A 135 19.76 21.17 3.18
C VAL A 135 18.42 20.64 2.66
N SER A 136 17.62 20.04 3.54
CA SER A 136 16.23 19.68 3.24
C SER A 136 15.43 20.89 2.72
N GLY A 137 14.56 20.66 1.73
CA GLY A 137 13.72 21.68 1.10
C GLY A 137 14.38 22.40 -0.09
N GLU A 138 15.69 22.23 -0.31
CA GLU A 138 16.36 22.76 -1.51
C GLU A 138 16.22 21.80 -2.70
N ILE A 139 16.07 22.37 -3.90
CA ILE A 139 16.01 21.64 -5.17
C ILE A 139 17.41 21.53 -5.77
N TYR A 140 17.83 20.30 -6.08
CA TYR A 140 19.10 20.02 -6.72
C TYR A 140 18.93 19.25 -8.02
N GLU A 141 19.79 19.55 -8.99
CA GLU A 141 19.89 18.76 -10.22
C GLU A 141 20.82 17.56 -10.00
N LEU A 142 20.29 16.35 -10.16
CA LEU A 142 20.95 15.08 -9.85
C LEU A 142 20.93 14.17 -11.07
N GLU A 143 21.96 13.32 -11.17
CA GLU A 143 21.96 12.20 -12.11
C GLU A 143 21.45 10.93 -11.42
N PRO A 144 20.40 10.27 -11.94
CA PRO A 144 19.97 8.97 -11.42
C PRO A 144 20.98 7.88 -11.79
N ASP A 145 21.17 6.90 -10.92
CA ASP A 145 21.95 5.69 -11.21
C ASP A 145 21.10 4.61 -11.87
N LEU A 146 19.79 4.63 -11.60
CA LEU A 146 18.83 3.64 -12.07
C LEU A 146 17.49 4.32 -12.40
N ILE A 147 16.94 4.02 -13.57
CA ILE A 147 15.58 4.41 -13.98
C ILE A 147 14.79 3.14 -14.22
N ILE A 148 13.65 2.98 -13.55
CA ILE A 148 12.80 1.79 -13.59
C ILE A 148 11.48 2.12 -14.29
N LEU A 149 11.24 1.51 -15.44
CA LEU A 149 9.97 1.59 -16.16
C LEU A 149 9.19 0.31 -15.89
N SER A 150 8.13 0.35 -15.08
CA SER A 150 7.43 -0.88 -14.68
C SER A 150 5.91 -0.79 -14.59
N SER A 151 5.36 0.42 -14.54
CA SER A 151 3.93 0.70 -14.55
C SER A 151 3.62 1.81 -15.56
N ASP A 152 2.32 2.03 -15.81
CA ASP A 152 1.80 3.19 -16.55
C ASP A 152 2.34 3.30 -17.99
N TRP A 153 2.50 2.15 -18.66
CA TRP A 153 3.06 2.06 -20.02
C TRP A 153 2.23 2.83 -21.06
N ASP A 154 0.91 2.81 -20.94
CA ASP A 154 -0.01 3.58 -21.79
C ASP A 154 0.30 5.08 -21.70
N LYS A 155 0.26 5.64 -20.50
CA LYS A 155 0.51 7.06 -20.25
C LYS A 155 1.95 7.46 -20.58
N LEU A 156 2.92 6.59 -20.31
CA LEU A 156 4.32 6.81 -20.66
C LEU A 156 4.51 6.93 -22.18
N LEU A 157 3.83 6.09 -22.96
CA LEU A 157 3.89 6.15 -24.43
C LEU A 157 3.19 7.42 -24.95
N GLU A 158 2.02 7.76 -24.42
CA GLU A 158 1.29 9.00 -24.76
C GLU A 158 2.14 10.25 -24.46
N ASP A 159 2.70 10.35 -23.25
CA ASP A 159 3.55 11.48 -22.86
C ASP A 159 4.86 11.52 -23.67
N SER A 160 5.41 10.36 -24.04
CA SER A 160 6.60 10.30 -24.90
C SER A 160 6.33 10.91 -26.27
N GLU A 161 5.16 10.69 -26.85
CA GLU A 161 4.76 11.27 -28.13
C GLU A 161 4.44 12.76 -27.99
N ALA A 162 3.65 13.13 -26.97
CA ALA A 162 3.22 14.50 -26.71
C ALA A 162 4.40 15.44 -26.42
N LEU A 163 5.40 14.97 -25.67
CA LEU A 163 6.61 15.73 -25.35
C LEU A 163 7.68 15.64 -26.45
N GLY A 164 7.47 14.81 -27.48
CA GLY A 164 8.39 14.69 -28.61
C GLY A 164 9.75 14.09 -28.25
N LEU A 165 9.80 13.08 -27.37
CA LEU A 165 11.04 12.43 -26.94
C LEU A 165 11.83 11.91 -28.15
N LYS A 166 12.99 12.54 -28.41
CA LYS A 166 13.84 12.17 -29.56
C LYS A 166 14.69 10.93 -29.29
N ARG A 167 15.27 10.86 -28.09
CA ARG A 167 16.12 9.74 -27.64
C ARG A 167 16.23 9.68 -26.12
N VAL A 168 16.42 8.49 -25.58
CA VAL A 168 16.88 8.30 -24.21
C VAL A 168 18.39 8.58 -24.11
N LYS A 169 18.80 9.49 -23.22
CA LYS A 169 20.20 9.90 -23.07
C LYS A 169 21.10 8.88 -22.37
N ARG A 170 20.54 8.15 -21.39
CA ARG A 170 21.26 7.16 -20.56
C ARG A 170 20.57 5.78 -20.60
N PRO A 171 20.47 5.13 -21.78
CA PRO A 171 19.77 3.85 -21.91
C PRO A 171 20.44 2.74 -21.11
N ASP A 172 21.73 2.89 -20.78
CA ASP A 172 22.49 2.00 -19.89
C ASP A 172 21.92 1.95 -18.46
N ARG A 173 21.30 3.03 -18.00
CA ARG A 173 20.72 3.16 -16.65
C ARG A 173 19.23 2.82 -16.59
N VAL A 174 18.58 2.60 -17.73
CA VAL A 174 17.14 2.29 -17.81
C VAL A 174 16.95 0.78 -17.72
N TRP A 175 16.06 0.36 -16.84
CA TRP A 175 15.56 -1.00 -16.70
C TRP A 175 14.04 -1.01 -16.88
N ALA A 176 13.56 -1.80 -17.82
CA ALA A 176 12.14 -1.82 -18.17
C ALA A 176 11.53 -3.20 -17.92
N LYS A 177 10.49 -3.28 -17.09
CA LYS A 177 9.64 -4.46 -16.98
C LYS A 177 8.56 -4.38 -18.05
N LEU A 178 8.52 -5.37 -18.94
CA LEU A 178 7.50 -5.45 -19.98
C LEU A 178 6.12 -5.68 -19.34
N PRO A 179 5.06 -5.03 -19.88
CA PRO A 179 3.70 -5.26 -19.41
C PRO A 179 3.30 -6.72 -19.65
N GLY A 180 2.44 -7.24 -18.75
CA GLY A 180 2.17 -8.66 -18.55
C GLY A 180 2.05 -9.54 -19.80
N TRP A 181 2.70 -10.70 -19.72
CA TRP A 181 2.52 -11.85 -20.61
C TRP A 181 2.07 -13.05 -19.75
N GLY A 182 0.77 -13.36 -19.78
CA GLY A 182 0.18 -14.50 -19.07
C GLY A 182 -1.33 -14.63 -19.36
N PRO A 183 -1.93 -15.82 -19.18
CA PRO A 183 -3.31 -16.10 -19.54
C PRO A 183 -4.36 -15.26 -18.78
N VAL A 184 -3.94 -14.57 -17.71
CA VAL A 184 -4.81 -13.77 -16.85
C VAL A 184 -4.54 -12.26 -17.00
N SER A 185 -3.82 -11.78 -18.04
CA SER A 185 -3.52 -10.34 -18.17
C SER A 185 -4.77 -9.50 -18.48
N ASN A 186 -5.08 -8.49 -17.63
CA ASN A 186 -6.17 -7.52 -17.78
C ASN A 186 -5.97 -6.54 -18.96
N GLY A 187 -5.70 -7.04 -20.17
CA GLY A 187 -5.52 -6.22 -21.38
C GLY A 187 -4.15 -5.59 -21.56
N SER A 188 -3.24 -5.69 -20.58
CA SER A 188 -1.86 -5.19 -20.65
C SER A 188 -1.02 -5.84 -21.75
N PHE A 189 -1.44 -6.99 -22.28
CA PHE A 189 -0.82 -7.60 -23.47
C PHE A 189 -0.84 -6.67 -24.70
N LYS A 190 -1.85 -5.80 -24.84
CA LYS A 190 -1.93 -4.84 -25.95
C LYS A 190 -0.78 -3.83 -25.94
N LEU A 191 -0.24 -3.54 -24.76
CA LEU A 191 0.87 -2.60 -24.57
C LEU A 191 2.25 -3.27 -24.76
N LEU A 192 2.31 -4.59 -24.88
CA LEU A 192 3.57 -5.32 -24.99
C LEU A 192 4.36 -4.93 -26.24
N GLN A 193 3.69 -4.89 -27.40
CA GLN A 193 4.34 -4.57 -28.66
C GLN A 193 4.77 -3.09 -28.72
N PRO A 194 3.91 -2.10 -28.38
CA PRO A 194 4.32 -0.71 -28.26
C PRO A 194 5.48 -0.49 -27.27
N ALA A 195 5.46 -1.14 -26.10
CA ALA A 195 6.54 -1.03 -25.13
C ALA A 195 7.87 -1.58 -25.68
N LYS A 196 7.85 -2.72 -26.39
CA LYS A 196 9.06 -3.26 -27.05
C LYS A 196 9.62 -2.33 -28.12
N GLU A 197 8.74 -1.75 -28.94
CA GLU A 197 9.13 -0.80 -29.99
C GLU A 197 9.75 0.46 -29.39
N PHE A 198 9.16 1.00 -28.33
CA PHE A 198 9.71 2.12 -27.57
C PHE A 198 11.12 1.81 -27.04
N LEU A 199 11.31 0.65 -26.41
CA LEU A 199 12.61 0.24 -25.86
C LEU A 199 13.65 0.02 -26.96
N HIS A 200 13.27 -0.61 -28.06
CA HIS A 200 14.15 -0.84 -29.21
C HIS A 200 14.57 0.48 -29.87
N LYS A 201 13.61 1.37 -30.17
CA LYS A 201 13.86 2.71 -30.73
C LYS A 201 14.84 3.52 -29.87
N ASN A 202 14.72 3.38 -28.54
CA ASN A 202 15.55 4.08 -27.58
C ASN A 202 16.79 3.31 -27.10
N GLN A 203 17.12 2.17 -27.73
CA GLN A 203 18.29 1.34 -27.44
C GLN A 203 18.38 0.86 -25.98
N VAL A 204 17.24 0.72 -25.30
CA VAL A 204 17.18 0.20 -23.93
C VAL A 204 17.26 -1.33 -23.98
N LYS A 205 18.41 -1.87 -23.56
CA LYS A 205 18.69 -3.31 -23.58
C LYS A 205 18.32 -4.03 -22.28
N ASN A 206 18.22 -3.31 -21.16
CA ASN A 206 17.94 -3.93 -19.87
C ASN A 206 16.44 -4.15 -19.70
N VAL A 207 15.98 -5.34 -20.07
CA VAL A 207 14.57 -5.70 -20.05
C VAL A 207 14.33 -6.80 -19.02
N ILE A 208 13.31 -6.62 -18.19
CA ILE A 208 12.78 -7.63 -17.26
C ILE A 208 11.55 -8.24 -17.93
N SER A 209 11.58 -9.54 -18.17
CA SER A 209 10.41 -10.25 -18.70
C SER A 209 9.27 -10.22 -17.68
N ALA A 210 8.03 -10.18 -18.16
CA ALA A 210 6.84 -10.27 -17.30
C ALA A 210 6.84 -11.51 -16.38
N ARG A 211 7.53 -12.59 -16.79
CA ARG A 211 7.64 -13.86 -16.03
C ARG A 211 8.82 -13.92 -15.06
N GLU A 212 9.66 -12.88 -14.99
CA GLU A 212 10.84 -12.89 -14.10
C GLU A 212 10.47 -12.56 -12.66
N GLY A 213 9.47 -11.73 -12.42
CA GLY A 213 9.03 -11.37 -11.07
C GLY A 213 8.69 -9.88 -10.91
N TYR A 214 8.66 -9.44 -9.65
CA TYR A 214 8.51 -8.02 -9.33
C TYR A 214 9.82 -7.24 -9.64
N PRO A 215 9.74 -6.04 -10.25
CA PRO A 215 10.92 -5.31 -10.74
C PRO A 215 12.00 -5.13 -9.67
N LEU A 216 11.63 -4.60 -8.50
CA LEU A 216 12.60 -4.31 -7.44
C LEU A 216 13.29 -5.58 -6.91
N GLN A 217 12.56 -6.70 -6.84
CA GLN A 217 13.11 -8.00 -6.44
C GLN A 217 14.14 -8.49 -7.46
N VAL A 218 13.79 -8.43 -8.75
CA VAL A 218 14.67 -8.86 -9.84
C VAL A 218 15.92 -7.97 -9.93
N LEU A 219 15.76 -6.66 -9.77
CA LEU A 219 16.88 -5.70 -9.78
C LEU A 219 17.82 -5.90 -8.59
N TRP A 220 17.28 -6.22 -7.42
CA TRP A 220 18.09 -6.57 -6.25
C TRP A 220 18.86 -7.87 -6.44
N GLU A 221 18.22 -8.91 -6.98
CA GLU A 221 18.84 -10.20 -7.29
C GLU A 221 20.00 -10.07 -8.28
N LYS A 222 19.84 -9.20 -9.29
CA LYS A 222 20.88 -8.85 -10.27
C LYS A 222 21.92 -7.85 -9.74
N SER A 223 21.81 -7.41 -8.48
CA SER A 223 22.71 -6.44 -7.83
C SER A 223 22.81 -5.08 -8.57
N ILE A 224 21.71 -4.66 -9.19
CA ILE A 224 21.62 -3.42 -9.99
C ILE A 224 21.34 -2.20 -9.12
N ILE A 225 20.52 -2.35 -8.08
CA ILE A 225 20.24 -1.27 -7.13
C ILE A 225 21.56 -0.90 -6.45
N ALA A 226 21.96 0.37 -6.53
CA ALA A 226 23.19 0.83 -5.90
C ALA A 226 22.90 1.40 -4.51
N PRO A 227 23.53 0.88 -3.44
CA PRO A 227 23.54 1.56 -2.14
C PRO A 227 24.11 2.97 -2.31
N LEU A 228 23.54 3.94 -1.61
CA LEU A 228 23.87 5.36 -1.77
C LEU A 228 23.66 5.89 -3.21
N GLY A 229 22.85 5.20 -3.99
CA GLY A 229 22.41 5.61 -5.33
C GLY A 229 21.10 6.39 -5.30
N LEU A 230 20.69 6.84 -6.48
CA LEU A 230 19.39 7.43 -6.79
C LEU A 230 18.68 6.54 -7.80
N ALA A 231 17.53 5.98 -7.40
CA ALA A 231 16.64 5.19 -8.23
C ALA A 231 15.34 5.97 -8.50
N LEU A 232 15.02 6.17 -9.76
CA LEU A 232 13.78 6.79 -10.21
C LEU A 232 12.90 5.74 -10.89
N GLY A 233 11.59 5.87 -10.80
CA GLY A 233 10.71 4.94 -11.50
C GLY A 233 9.25 5.37 -11.55
N THR A 234 8.49 4.70 -12.40
CA THR A 234 7.07 5.00 -12.63
C THR A 234 6.18 4.43 -11.52
N ASP A 235 6.63 3.36 -10.86
CA ASP A 235 5.87 2.67 -9.83
C ASP A 235 6.25 3.13 -8.40
N LYS A 236 5.27 3.19 -7.49
CA LYS A 236 5.45 3.60 -6.08
C LYS A 236 6.46 2.73 -5.33
N THR A 237 6.62 1.47 -5.71
CA THR A 237 7.57 0.55 -5.08
C THR A 237 9.03 0.94 -5.29
N THR A 238 9.31 1.88 -6.21
CA THR A 238 10.66 2.44 -6.41
C THR A 238 11.25 2.99 -5.11
N ILE A 239 10.44 3.64 -4.26
CA ILE A 239 10.91 4.15 -2.97
C ILE A 239 11.40 3.02 -2.04
N GLY A 240 10.91 1.79 -2.27
CA GLY A 240 11.34 0.60 -1.57
C GLY A 240 12.83 0.29 -1.72
N ALA A 241 13.52 0.83 -2.74
CA ALA A 241 14.98 0.74 -2.89
C ALA A 241 15.75 1.23 -1.64
N GLY A 242 15.09 2.06 -0.81
CA GLY A 242 15.54 2.51 0.50
C GLY A 242 16.10 1.45 1.43
N PHE A 243 15.65 0.20 1.32
CA PHE A 243 16.15 -0.91 2.15
C PHE A 243 17.65 -1.18 2.01
N LEU A 244 18.27 -0.67 0.94
CA LEU A 244 19.71 -0.75 0.66
C LEU A 244 20.43 0.60 0.89
N GLY A 245 19.76 1.57 1.50
CA GLY A 245 20.24 2.95 1.59
C GLY A 245 20.32 3.65 0.23
N CYS A 246 19.48 3.25 -0.72
CA CYS A 246 19.33 3.91 -2.02
C CYS A 246 18.17 4.91 -1.93
N TRP A 247 18.35 6.12 -2.46
CA TRP A 247 17.25 7.09 -2.57
C TRP A 247 16.34 6.67 -3.72
N GLY A 248 15.19 6.06 -3.39
CA GLY A 248 14.14 5.78 -4.35
C GLY A 248 13.12 6.90 -4.44
N LYS A 249 12.70 7.29 -5.66
CA LYS A 249 11.63 8.26 -5.89
C LYS A 249 10.72 7.82 -7.03
N ARG A 250 9.40 7.81 -6.78
CA ARG A 250 8.40 7.69 -7.84
C ARG A 250 8.25 9.04 -8.53
N LEU A 251 8.21 9.02 -9.86
CA LEU A 251 7.93 10.15 -10.71
C LEU A 251 6.71 9.85 -11.58
N GLU A 252 5.98 10.90 -11.96
CA GLU A 252 4.92 10.80 -12.95
C GLU A 252 5.52 10.58 -14.36
N SER A 253 4.71 10.09 -15.29
CA SER A 253 5.13 9.74 -16.66
C SER A 253 5.85 10.90 -17.37
N SER A 254 5.29 12.11 -17.33
CA SER A 254 5.88 13.30 -17.95
C SER A 254 7.25 13.67 -17.36
N GLU A 255 7.41 13.55 -16.03
CA GLU A 255 8.69 13.78 -15.36
C GLU A 255 9.72 12.72 -15.77
N ILE A 256 9.31 11.46 -15.85
CA ILE A 256 10.18 10.37 -16.34
C ILE A 256 10.64 10.64 -17.77
N ILE A 257 9.75 11.09 -18.67
CA ILE A 257 10.14 11.43 -20.05
C ILE A 257 11.20 12.54 -20.07
N GLN A 258 11.06 13.58 -19.25
CA GLN A 258 12.06 14.64 -19.13
C GLN A 258 13.41 14.12 -18.59
N VAL A 259 13.38 13.17 -17.65
CA VAL A 259 14.59 12.52 -17.14
C VAL A 259 15.23 11.65 -18.23
N LEU A 260 14.44 10.92 -18.99
CA LEU A 260 14.93 10.10 -20.10
C LEU A 260 15.61 10.94 -21.18
N GLU A 261 15.07 12.12 -21.50
CA GLU A 261 15.64 13.05 -22.47
C GLU A 261 16.91 13.75 -21.94
N SER A 262 16.85 14.30 -20.72
CA SER A 262 17.92 15.14 -20.16
C SER A 262 19.03 14.33 -19.48
N GLY A 263 18.75 13.10 -19.05
CA GLY A 263 19.60 12.24 -18.22
C GLY A 263 19.74 12.72 -16.77
N LYS A 264 18.98 13.73 -16.36
CA LYS A 264 19.06 14.38 -15.05
C LYS A 264 17.66 14.61 -14.49
N VAL A 265 17.56 14.82 -13.19
CA VAL A 265 16.31 15.15 -12.50
C VAL A 265 16.54 16.32 -11.55
N LYS A 266 15.56 17.21 -11.41
CA LYS A 266 15.55 18.21 -10.35
C LYS A 266 14.71 17.67 -9.19
N LEU A 267 15.34 17.44 -8.04
CA LEU A 267 14.68 16.89 -6.87
C LEU A 267 14.88 17.79 -5.67
N GLU A 268 13.79 18.01 -4.94
CA GLU A 268 13.83 18.54 -3.59
C GLU A 268 14.31 17.46 -2.62
N VAL A 269 15.24 17.80 -1.74
CA VAL A 269 15.66 16.90 -0.65
C VAL A 269 14.55 16.87 0.40
N PRO A 270 13.93 15.71 0.66
CA PRO A 270 12.76 15.64 1.52
C PRO A 270 13.13 15.82 3.00
N SER A 271 12.22 16.44 3.73
CA SER A 271 12.29 16.48 5.19
C SER A 271 12.11 15.07 5.78
N THR A 272 12.82 14.78 6.87
CA THR A 272 12.99 13.40 7.35
C THR A 272 12.39 13.18 8.74
N VAL A 273 11.64 12.08 8.90
CA VAL A 273 11.20 11.52 10.18
C VAL A 273 12.12 10.35 10.52
N LYS A 274 12.82 10.43 11.67
CA LYS A 274 13.66 9.33 12.15
C LYS A 274 12.84 8.33 12.94
N ILE A 275 12.94 7.06 12.59
CA ILE A 275 12.33 5.95 13.31
C ILE A 275 13.45 5.04 13.83
N THR A 276 13.65 5.04 15.14
CA THR A 276 14.63 4.19 15.82
C THR A 276 13.92 2.97 16.42
N LEU A 277 14.29 1.78 15.95
CA LEU A 277 13.73 0.51 16.43
C LEU A 277 14.73 -0.21 17.34
N GLN A 278 14.36 -0.38 18.61
CA GLN A 278 15.20 -0.93 19.68
C GLN A 278 14.62 -2.25 20.22
N GLY A 279 15.46 -2.97 20.96
CA GLY A 279 15.06 -4.20 21.65
C GLY A 279 15.35 -5.47 20.86
N LYS A 280 14.97 -6.61 21.45
CA LYS A 280 15.23 -7.94 20.89
C LYS A 280 13.94 -8.56 20.36
N LEU A 281 13.88 -8.80 19.06
CA LEU A 281 12.71 -9.42 18.44
C LEU A 281 12.53 -10.88 18.87
N ASN A 282 11.28 -11.25 19.13
CA ASN A 282 10.89 -12.65 19.23
C ASN A 282 11.00 -13.33 17.84
N PRO A 283 11.47 -14.59 17.73
CA PRO A 283 11.60 -15.30 16.44
C PRO A 283 10.31 -15.43 15.62
N ALA A 284 9.15 -15.24 16.26
CA ALA A 284 7.84 -15.23 15.60
C ALA A 284 7.46 -13.90 14.96
N ILE A 285 8.30 -12.86 15.10
CA ILE A 285 8.07 -11.51 14.59
C ILE A 285 8.78 -11.33 13.26
N PHE A 286 8.02 -10.83 12.28
CA PHE A 286 8.50 -10.50 10.96
C PHE A 286 8.21 -9.03 10.64
N ALA A 287 8.72 -8.57 9.49
CA ALA A 287 8.51 -7.21 9.01
C ALA A 287 7.05 -6.78 9.01
N SER A 288 6.09 -7.69 8.72
CA SER A 288 4.66 -7.38 8.69
C SER A 288 4.11 -7.02 10.06
N ASP A 289 4.58 -7.69 11.12
CA ASP A 289 4.16 -7.38 12.50
C ASP A 289 4.72 -6.03 12.94
N ILE A 290 5.98 -5.75 12.59
CA ILE A 290 6.64 -4.46 12.85
C ILE A 290 5.88 -3.34 12.12
N TYR A 291 5.59 -3.53 10.83
CA TYR A 291 4.81 -2.56 10.05
C TYR A 291 3.44 -2.32 10.68
N SER A 292 2.68 -3.39 10.99
CA SER A 292 1.35 -3.24 11.60
C SER A 292 1.41 -2.51 12.94
N TYR A 293 2.39 -2.83 13.79
CA TYR A 293 2.59 -2.12 15.05
C TYR A 293 2.88 -0.63 14.82
N LEU A 294 3.83 -0.30 13.96
CA LEU A 294 4.20 1.10 13.69
C LEU A 294 3.08 1.89 13.01
N ALA A 295 2.39 1.29 12.03
CA ALA A 295 1.26 1.91 11.35
C ALA A 295 0.06 2.17 12.28
N HIS A 296 -0.01 1.47 13.43
CA HIS A 296 -0.96 1.77 14.48
C HIS A 296 -0.55 2.96 15.37
N GLN A 297 0.76 3.15 15.55
CA GLN A 297 1.31 4.22 16.42
C GLN A 297 1.54 5.54 15.66
N ILE A 298 1.82 5.47 14.36
CA ILE A 298 2.20 6.62 13.54
C ILE A 298 1.00 7.08 12.74
N ASP A 299 0.64 8.36 12.87
CA ASP A 299 -0.38 8.96 12.00
C ASP A 299 0.16 9.14 10.58
N THR A 300 -0.17 8.18 9.72
CA THR A 300 0.24 8.17 8.32
C THR A 300 -0.23 9.40 7.52
N LEU A 301 -1.24 10.15 7.99
CA LEU A 301 -1.71 11.39 7.35
C LEU A 301 -0.69 12.52 7.43
N LEU A 302 0.27 12.44 8.36
CA LEU A 302 1.34 13.43 8.52
C LEU A 302 2.59 13.11 7.68
N LEU A 303 2.63 11.95 7.04
CA LEU A 303 3.79 11.50 6.27
C LEU A 303 3.89 11.97 4.79
N PRO A 304 2.86 12.57 4.15
CA PRO A 304 3.00 13.13 2.80
C PRO A 304 4.24 14.00 2.61
N GLY A 305 5.03 13.69 1.57
CA GLY A 305 6.26 14.43 1.21
C GLY A 305 7.46 14.17 2.11
N ARG A 306 7.29 13.48 3.24
CA ARG A 306 8.37 13.19 4.19
C ARG A 306 9.06 11.87 3.88
N LEU A 307 10.34 11.80 4.18
CA LEU A 307 11.13 10.58 4.11
C LEU A 307 11.19 9.90 5.48
N LEU A 308 11.00 8.58 5.51
CA LEU A 308 11.20 7.77 6.71
C LEU A 308 12.63 7.22 6.77
N GLU A 309 13.38 7.59 7.80
CA GLU A 309 14.73 7.07 8.07
C GLU A 309 14.70 6.03 9.18
N PHE A 310 14.87 4.76 8.82
CA PHE A 310 14.89 3.64 9.76
C PHE A 310 16.31 3.37 10.28
N SER A 311 16.44 3.31 11.60
CA SER A 311 17.70 3.03 12.32
C SER A 311 17.46 2.18 13.57
N GLY A 312 18.53 1.80 14.27
CA GLY A 312 18.47 1.06 15.53
C GLY A 312 18.89 -0.40 15.46
N GLU A 313 18.94 -1.04 16.64
CA GLU A 313 19.41 -2.41 16.82
C GLU A 313 18.53 -3.41 16.06
N VAL A 314 17.20 -3.23 16.12
CA VAL A 314 16.26 -4.13 15.43
C VAL A 314 16.52 -4.09 13.93
N VAL A 315 16.65 -2.90 13.34
CA VAL A 315 16.95 -2.74 11.91
C VAL A 315 18.23 -3.50 11.52
N SER A 316 19.27 -3.38 12.35
CA SER A 316 20.54 -4.07 12.15
C SER A 316 20.40 -5.60 12.20
N SER A 317 19.49 -6.12 13.03
CA SER A 317 19.18 -7.55 13.15
C SER A 317 18.33 -8.12 12.00
N LEU A 318 17.54 -7.29 11.32
CA LEU A 318 16.67 -7.73 10.21
C LEU A 318 17.50 -8.19 9.01
N SER A 319 17.04 -9.28 8.38
CA SER A 319 17.55 -9.71 7.09
C SER A 319 17.23 -8.67 5.99
N LEU A 320 18.01 -8.64 4.90
CA LEU A 320 17.67 -7.78 3.75
C LEU A 320 16.27 -8.06 3.17
N PRO A 321 15.81 -9.33 3.01
CA PRO A 321 14.42 -9.62 2.68
C PRO A 321 13.39 -8.94 3.61
N GLN A 322 13.63 -8.96 4.93
CA GLN A 322 12.74 -8.33 5.90
C GLN A 322 12.77 -6.80 5.81
N ARG A 323 13.94 -6.18 5.61
CA ARG A 323 14.04 -4.73 5.36
C ARG A 323 13.30 -4.32 4.09
N MET A 324 13.45 -5.11 3.03
CA MET A 324 12.74 -4.88 1.77
C MET A 324 11.23 -5.01 1.96
N ALA A 325 10.77 -6.02 2.69
CA ALA A 325 9.34 -6.17 3.01
C ALA A 325 8.82 -4.95 3.77
N LEU A 326 9.53 -4.51 4.81
CA LEU A 326 9.17 -3.32 5.59
C LEU A 326 9.10 -2.07 4.71
N ALA A 327 10.09 -1.85 3.85
CA ALA A 327 10.10 -0.72 2.92
C ALA A 327 8.94 -0.77 1.91
N LEU A 328 8.60 -1.94 1.36
CA LEU A 328 7.51 -2.07 0.40
C LEU A 328 6.11 -1.93 1.02
N MET A 329 5.94 -2.29 2.29
CA MET A 329 4.68 -2.02 3.00
C MET A 329 4.52 -0.53 3.26
N TRP A 330 5.58 0.15 3.72
CA TRP A 330 5.57 1.60 3.87
C TRP A 330 5.39 2.34 2.53
N SER A 331 5.83 1.79 1.40
CA SER A 331 5.58 2.40 0.08
C SER A 331 4.11 2.40 -0.34
N GLN A 332 3.25 1.72 0.41
CA GLN A 332 1.80 1.79 0.27
C GLN A 332 1.18 2.89 1.13
N THR A 333 1.95 3.60 1.94
CA THR A 333 1.47 4.77 2.70
C THR A 333 1.83 6.05 1.92
N PRO A 334 1.30 7.24 2.28
CA PRO A 334 1.57 8.45 1.50
C PRO A 334 2.98 9.03 1.74
N VAL A 335 3.94 8.26 2.25
CA VAL A 335 5.33 8.69 2.46
C VAL A 335 5.99 9.16 1.16
N GLY A 336 6.84 10.19 1.26
CA GLY A 336 7.65 10.71 0.15
C GLY A 336 8.88 9.87 -0.18
N GLY A 337 9.36 9.04 0.77
CA GLY A 337 10.50 8.16 0.61
C GLY A 337 10.77 7.31 1.84
N ILE A 338 11.62 6.30 1.70
CA ILE A 338 12.05 5.41 2.78
C ILE A 338 13.55 5.20 2.62
N ILE A 339 14.31 5.18 3.71
CA ILE A 339 15.73 4.87 3.69
C ILE A 339 16.15 4.14 4.96
N PHE A 340 17.09 3.22 4.82
CA PHE A 340 17.73 2.50 5.91
C PHE A 340 19.22 2.85 5.94
N SER A 341 19.83 2.91 7.13
CA SER A 341 21.28 3.06 7.25
C SER A 341 22.04 2.00 6.46
N VAL A 342 23.12 2.41 5.79
CA VAL A 342 24.02 1.49 5.09
C VAL A 342 24.95 0.86 6.11
N ASP A 343 24.63 -0.36 6.49
CA ASP A 343 25.30 -1.08 7.58
C ASP A 343 26.12 -2.28 7.09
N GLN A 344 26.62 -3.07 8.05
CA GLN A 344 27.42 -4.26 7.74
C GLN A 344 26.63 -5.32 6.95
N THR A 345 25.31 -5.42 7.13
CA THR A 345 24.47 -6.39 6.42
C THR A 345 24.45 -6.07 4.93
N ILE A 346 24.24 -4.79 4.57
CA ILE A 346 24.33 -4.33 3.17
C ILE A 346 25.75 -4.51 2.63
N ARG A 347 26.77 -4.10 3.38
CA ARG A 347 28.18 -4.23 2.95
C ARG A 347 28.57 -5.69 2.68
N LYS A 348 28.21 -6.62 3.56
CA LYS A 348 28.47 -8.06 3.40
C LYS A 348 27.75 -8.64 2.17
N TYR A 349 26.49 -8.24 1.95
CA TYR A 349 25.74 -8.66 0.76
C TYR A 349 26.44 -8.22 -0.54
N TYR A 350 26.78 -6.94 -0.68
CA TYR A 350 27.45 -6.43 -1.89
C TYR A 350 28.86 -6.95 -2.07
N LEU A 351 29.62 -7.14 -0.98
CA LEU A 351 30.96 -7.73 -1.07
C LEU A 351 30.90 -9.17 -1.56
N SER A 352 29.92 -9.95 -1.08
CA SER A 352 29.77 -11.37 -1.48
C SER A 352 29.27 -11.53 -2.91
N ARG A 353 28.26 -10.76 -3.31
CA ARG A 353 27.53 -10.89 -4.60
C ARG A 353 28.13 -10.06 -5.73
N ALA A 354 28.47 -8.81 -5.46
CA ALA A 354 28.92 -7.85 -6.47
C ALA A 354 30.43 -7.58 -6.41
N LYS A 355 31.16 -8.18 -5.45
CA LYS A 355 32.60 -7.94 -5.21
C LYS A 355 32.93 -6.46 -5.03
N LYS A 356 31.97 -5.67 -4.54
CA LYS A 356 32.09 -4.22 -4.32
C LYS A 356 32.02 -3.92 -2.83
N SER A 357 32.98 -3.16 -2.30
CA SER A 357 32.88 -2.60 -0.96
C SER A 357 31.99 -1.37 -0.99
N VAL A 358 31.00 -1.34 -0.11
CA VAL A 358 30.08 -0.22 0.08
C VAL A 358 30.46 0.50 1.38
N PRO A 359 30.60 1.84 1.40
CA PRO A 359 30.89 2.57 2.63
C PRO A 359 29.67 2.52 3.56
N LEU A 360 29.93 2.38 4.86
CA LEU A 360 28.88 2.49 5.85
C LEU A 360 28.42 3.95 5.93
N LEU A 361 27.12 4.16 6.09
CA LEU A 361 26.55 5.50 6.19
C LEU A 361 25.27 5.51 7.03
N GLU A 362 25.23 6.45 7.97
CA GLU A 362 24.08 6.75 8.81
C GLU A 362 23.96 8.27 8.96
N GLY A 363 22.77 8.77 9.31
CA GLY A 363 22.58 10.17 9.69
C GLY A 363 23.43 10.55 10.91
N ASP A 364 23.82 11.82 11.01
CA ASP A 364 24.55 12.32 12.19
C ASP A 364 23.66 12.33 13.43
N GLU A 365 24.24 12.11 14.62
CA GLU A 365 23.51 12.16 15.90
C GLU A 365 22.80 13.50 16.11
N LYS A 366 23.48 14.58 15.74
CA LYS A 366 23.00 15.97 15.83
C LYS A 366 22.24 16.43 14.58
N ALA A 367 21.82 15.51 13.71
CA ALA A 367 21.02 15.88 12.55
C ALA A 367 19.63 16.37 12.95
N ALA A 368 19.15 17.34 12.18
CA ALA A 368 17.84 17.93 12.38
C ALA A 368 16.79 17.10 11.64
N TYR A 369 15.87 16.51 12.40
CA TYR A 369 14.76 15.71 11.89
C TYR A 369 13.45 16.43 12.22
N VAL A 370 12.46 16.31 11.34
CA VAL A 370 11.11 16.86 11.59
C VAL A 370 10.50 16.22 12.83
N GLU A 371 10.76 14.93 13.00
CA GLU A 371 10.28 14.15 14.14
C GLU A 371 11.25 12.99 14.39
N LYS A 372 11.42 12.62 15.66
CA LYS A 372 12.20 11.46 16.09
C LYS A 372 11.27 10.56 16.90
N LEU A 373 11.06 9.35 16.40
CA LEU A 373 10.22 8.34 17.02
C LEU A 373 11.08 7.15 17.43
N GLU A 374 10.89 6.70 18.67
CA GLU A 374 11.64 5.57 19.22
C GLU A 374 10.65 4.50 19.68
N PHE A 375 10.90 3.25 19.28
CA PHE A 375 10.04 2.12 19.59
C PHE A 375 10.86 0.96 20.13
N ASP A 376 10.51 0.48 21.33
CA ASP A 376 11.00 -0.79 21.86
C ASP A 376 10.07 -1.93 21.41
N LEU A 377 10.63 -2.86 20.66
CA LEU A 377 9.89 -3.99 20.07
C LEU A 377 10.08 -5.30 20.86
N SER A 378 10.70 -5.26 22.04
CA SER A 378 10.99 -6.44 22.86
C SER A 378 9.74 -7.22 23.29
N HIS A 379 8.61 -6.53 23.43
CA HIS A 379 7.32 -7.11 23.82
C HIS A 379 6.33 -7.24 22.66
N LEU A 380 6.77 -7.01 21.42
CA LEU A 380 5.91 -7.15 20.25
C LEU A 380 5.49 -8.62 20.06
N GLU A 381 4.19 -8.84 19.91
CA GLU A 381 3.60 -10.13 19.56
C GLU A 381 3.24 -10.22 18.08
N PRO A 382 3.07 -11.42 17.50
CA PRO A 382 2.54 -11.56 16.14
C PRO A 382 1.20 -10.82 15.98
N GLN A 383 1.05 -10.09 14.88
CA GLN A 383 -0.08 -9.20 14.62
C GLN A 383 -1.01 -9.76 13.53
N VAL A 384 -2.28 -9.38 13.62
CA VAL A 384 -3.29 -9.51 12.57
C VAL A 384 -3.85 -8.13 12.30
N SER A 385 -3.82 -7.71 11.04
CA SER A 385 -4.38 -6.44 10.60
C SER A 385 -5.54 -6.66 9.65
N SER A 386 -6.69 -6.01 9.89
CA SER A 386 -7.77 -5.96 8.90
C SER A 386 -7.52 -4.87 7.87
N GLY A 387 -8.09 -5.06 6.68
CA GLY A 387 -8.06 -4.04 5.63
C GLY A 387 -8.83 -2.74 5.96
N PRO A 388 -8.58 -1.67 5.19
CA PRO A 388 -9.29 -0.40 5.29
C PRO A 388 -10.80 -0.54 5.03
N PRO A 389 -11.63 0.43 5.47
CA PRO A 389 -11.26 1.74 6.04
C PRO A 389 -11.06 1.75 7.57
N ALA A 390 -11.48 0.69 8.27
CA ALA A 390 -11.31 0.55 9.72
C ALA A 390 -10.24 -0.51 10.00
N SER A 391 -8.99 -0.24 9.59
CA SER A 391 -7.87 -1.14 9.82
C SER A 391 -7.68 -1.35 11.31
N ARG A 392 -8.11 -2.52 11.80
CA ARG A 392 -7.95 -2.93 13.19
C ARG A 392 -6.73 -3.82 13.27
N ILE A 393 -5.81 -3.45 14.14
CA ILE A 393 -4.57 -4.18 14.38
C ILE A 393 -4.65 -4.76 15.79
N VAL A 394 -4.50 -6.07 15.88
CA VAL A 394 -4.61 -6.82 17.14
C VAL A 394 -3.57 -7.94 17.14
N SER A 395 -3.15 -8.37 18.33
CA SER A 395 -2.35 -9.60 18.45
C SER A 395 -3.09 -10.81 17.87
N VAL A 396 -2.36 -11.77 17.29
CA VAL A 396 -2.93 -13.05 16.82
C VAL A 396 -3.71 -13.76 17.93
N ARG A 397 -3.26 -13.65 19.19
CA ARG A 397 -3.94 -14.22 20.37
C ARG A 397 -5.40 -13.75 20.53
N GLN A 398 -5.69 -12.50 20.17
CA GLN A 398 -7.06 -11.94 20.27
C GLN A 398 -8.01 -12.42 19.16
N GLN A 399 -7.48 -13.04 18.11
CA GLN A 399 -8.26 -13.53 16.96
C GLN A 399 -8.19 -15.05 16.83
N LYS A 400 -7.61 -15.75 17.82
CA LYS A 400 -7.49 -17.22 17.81
C LYS A 400 -8.85 -17.89 17.58
N LYS A 401 -8.82 -19.02 16.89
CA LYS A 401 -10.00 -19.87 16.60
C LYS A 401 -11.02 -19.29 15.62
N LYS A 402 -10.70 -18.20 14.95
CA LYS A 402 -11.51 -17.74 13.82
C LYS A 402 -11.21 -18.60 12.60
N PRO A 403 -12.22 -19.20 11.95
CA PRO A 403 -12.01 -20.07 10.80
C PRO A 403 -11.41 -19.28 9.63
N VAL A 404 -10.63 -19.98 8.80
CA VAL A 404 -9.98 -19.43 7.61
C VAL A 404 -10.33 -20.36 6.45
N SER A 405 -10.80 -19.80 5.33
CA SER A 405 -11.10 -20.59 4.12
C SER A 405 -9.96 -20.58 3.12
N LYS A 406 -9.18 -19.50 3.09
CA LYS A 406 -8.09 -19.33 2.13
C LYS A 406 -6.90 -18.60 2.74
N ILE A 407 -5.71 -18.99 2.32
CA ILE A 407 -4.45 -18.37 2.69
C ILE A 407 -3.64 -18.08 1.44
N VAL A 408 -3.20 -16.83 1.27
CA VAL A 408 -2.29 -16.43 0.19
C VAL A 408 -0.93 -16.10 0.80
N LEU A 409 0.05 -16.97 0.54
CA LEU A 409 1.44 -16.80 0.94
C LEU A 409 2.24 -16.22 -0.24
N GLY A 410 2.65 -14.97 -0.10
CA GLY A 410 3.32 -14.18 -1.13
C GLY A 410 2.37 -13.23 -1.84
N ALA A 411 2.66 -12.92 -3.11
CA ALA A 411 1.95 -11.92 -3.92
C ALA A 411 2.11 -10.46 -3.41
N GLY A 412 1.67 -9.49 -4.21
CA GLY A 412 1.78 -8.05 -3.91
C GLY A 412 3.13 -7.66 -3.32
N LEU A 413 4.21 -8.05 -4.01
CA LEU A 413 5.60 -7.76 -3.65
C LEU A 413 6.18 -8.60 -2.49
N HIS A 414 5.46 -9.62 -2.02
CA HIS A 414 5.91 -10.65 -1.08
C HIS A 414 6.15 -12.00 -1.76
N GLY A 415 6.53 -13.03 -1.01
CA GLY A 415 6.83 -14.37 -1.52
C GLY A 415 8.32 -14.63 -1.71
N ARG A 416 9.15 -14.00 -0.87
CA ARG A 416 10.61 -14.17 -0.88
C ARG A 416 11.01 -15.54 -0.34
N LEU A 417 12.24 -15.95 -0.63
CA LEU A 417 12.75 -17.26 -0.23
C LEU A 417 12.62 -17.55 1.28
N GLU A 418 12.85 -16.54 2.12
CA GLU A 418 12.73 -16.64 3.58
C GLU A 418 11.28 -16.91 4.03
N GLU A 419 10.29 -16.27 3.39
CA GLU A 419 8.87 -16.49 3.70
C GLU A 419 8.44 -17.92 3.32
N LEU A 420 8.91 -18.40 2.16
CA LEU A 420 8.68 -19.77 1.69
C LEU A 420 9.37 -20.81 2.59
N GLU A 421 10.57 -20.50 3.09
CA GLU A 421 11.32 -21.33 4.03
C GLU A 421 10.56 -21.51 5.35
N VAL A 422 10.12 -20.41 5.94
CA VAL A 422 9.35 -20.42 7.20
C VAL A 422 8.10 -21.27 7.05
N ALA A 423 7.34 -21.07 5.97
CA ALA A 423 6.14 -21.84 5.71
C ALA A 423 6.45 -23.33 5.47
N ALA A 424 7.46 -23.65 4.67
CA ALA A 424 7.88 -25.03 4.42
C ALA A 424 8.33 -25.74 5.70
N ARG A 425 9.05 -25.05 6.58
CA ARG A 425 9.48 -25.59 7.88
C ARG A 425 8.28 -25.95 8.76
N ILE A 426 7.31 -25.05 8.89
CA ILE A 426 6.09 -25.28 9.71
C ILE A 426 5.23 -26.41 9.11
N LEU A 427 5.11 -26.47 7.78
CA LEU A 427 4.29 -27.44 7.06
C LEU A 427 5.00 -28.79 6.81
N SER A 428 6.28 -28.93 7.19
CA SER A 428 7.05 -30.14 6.93
C SER A 428 6.40 -31.38 7.55
N LYS A 429 6.20 -32.41 6.72
CA LYS A 429 5.54 -33.69 7.08
C LYS A 429 4.11 -33.53 7.62
N ARG A 430 3.45 -32.40 7.34
CA ARG A 430 2.07 -32.11 7.72
C ARG A 430 1.25 -31.79 6.48
N LYS A 431 -0.07 -31.80 6.61
CA LYS A 431 -1.01 -31.46 5.54
C LYS A 431 -1.76 -30.19 5.92
N VAL A 432 -2.03 -29.35 4.92
CA VAL A 432 -2.96 -28.23 5.04
C VAL A 432 -4.34 -28.78 5.42
N HIS A 433 -5.03 -28.05 6.30
CA HIS A 433 -6.38 -28.41 6.74
C HIS A 433 -7.31 -28.59 5.52
N PRO A 434 -8.17 -29.64 5.47
CA PRO A 434 -8.95 -29.97 4.28
C PRO A 434 -9.90 -28.86 3.81
N GLU A 435 -10.29 -27.97 4.72
CA GLU A 435 -11.17 -26.82 4.42
C GLU A 435 -10.41 -25.52 4.09
N VAL A 436 -9.07 -25.56 4.06
CA VAL A 436 -8.22 -24.40 3.76
C VAL A 436 -7.58 -24.54 2.39
N GLN A 437 -7.76 -23.53 1.54
CA GLN A 437 -6.97 -23.38 0.33
C GLN A 437 -5.70 -22.57 0.61
N LEU A 438 -4.53 -23.21 0.61
CA LEU A 438 -3.25 -22.51 0.67
C LEU A 438 -2.72 -22.24 -0.75
N VAL A 439 -2.57 -20.98 -1.12
CA VAL A 439 -2.00 -20.51 -2.39
C VAL A 439 -0.64 -19.89 -2.13
N VAL A 440 0.36 -20.26 -2.94
CA VAL A 440 1.75 -19.81 -2.81
C VAL A 440 2.17 -19.08 -4.08
N VAL A 441 2.63 -17.84 -3.93
CA VAL A 441 3.06 -16.96 -5.04
C VAL A 441 4.50 -16.49 -4.76
N PRO A 442 5.53 -17.10 -5.39
CA PRO A 442 6.90 -16.64 -5.28
C PRO A 442 7.08 -15.22 -5.87
N CYS A 443 7.98 -14.41 -5.30
CA CYS A 443 8.16 -13.03 -5.79
C CYS A 443 8.96 -12.91 -7.11
N SER A 444 9.74 -13.93 -7.45
CA SER A 444 10.56 -13.98 -8.67
C SER A 444 10.83 -15.42 -9.12
N ARG A 445 11.21 -15.57 -10.39
CA ARG A 445 11.65 -16.84 -10.96
C ARG A 445 12.89 -17.37 -10.25
N GLN A 446 13.82 -16.49 -9.87
CA GLN A 446 15.02 -16.89 -9.14
C GLN A 446 14.68 -17.42 -7.74
N VAL A 447 13.71 -16.80 -7.04
CA VAL A 447 13.21 -17.30 -5.75
C VAL A 447 12.52 -18.64 -5.92
N MET A 448 11.65 -18.78 -6.92
CA MET A 448 10.98 -20.06 -7.23
C MET A 448 12.00 -21.19 -7.45
N LEU A 449 13.02 -20.97 -8.29
CA LEU A 449 14.08 -21.96 -8.55
C LEU A 449 14.95 -22.24 -7.32
N SER A 450 15.18 -21.25 -6.47
CA SER A 450 15.95 -21.43 -5.23
C SER A 450 15.16 -22.21 -4.19
N ALA A 451 13.87 -21.95 -4.06
CA ALA A 451 12.95 -22.68 -3.20
C ALA A 451 12.75 -24.13 -3.68
N LEU A 452 12.74 -24.37 -5.01
CA LEU A 452 12.75 -25.71 -5.58
C LEU A 452 14.01 -26.48 -5.19
N ARG A 453 15.20 -25.90 -5.43
CA ARG A 453 16.49 -26.52 -5.12
C ARG A 453 16.66 -26.84 -3.62
N LYS A 454 16.12 -25.99 -2.75
CA LYS A 454 16.13 -26.19 -1.30
C LYS A 454 15.04 -27.14 -0.79
N GLY A 455 14.15 -27.63 -1.66
CA GLY A 455 13.05 -28.53 -1.29
C GLY A 455 11.85 -27.84 -0.62
N TYR A 456 11.84 -26.51 -0.51
CA TYR A 456 10.74 -25.77 0.10
C TYR A 456 9.46 -25.89 -0.73
N LEU A 457 9.56 -25.72 -2.06
CA LEU A 457 8.38 -25.89 -2.93
C LEU A 457 7.85 -27.32 -2.90
N ARG A 458 8.74 -28.32 -2.88
CA ARG A 458 8.36 -29.72 -2.72
C ARG A 458 7.56 -29.92 -1.44
N THR A 459 8.06 -29.40 -0.31
CA THR A 459 7.39 -29.50 0.99
C THR A 459 6.01 -28.84 0.97
N LEU A 460 5.89 -27.65 0.39
CA LEU A 460 4.62 -26.92 0.29
C LEU A 460 3.60 -27.67 -0.59
N LEU A 461 4.03 -28.21 -1.73
CA LEU A 461 3.19 -29.02 -2.62
C LEU A 461 2.76 -30.33 -1.95
N GLU A 462 3.69 -31.04 -1.29
CA GLU A 462 3.39 -32.24 -0.52
C GLU A 462 2.41 -31.94 0.62
N ALA A 463 2.44 -30.75 1.22
CA ALA A 463 1.47 -30.32 2.22
C ALA A 463 0.07 -30.01 1.64
N GLY A 464 -0.07 -29.86 0.32
CA GLY A 464 -1.33 -29.56 -0.37
C GLY A 464 -1.47 -28.11 -0.83
N ALA A 465 -0.39 -27.33 -0.88
CA ALA A 465 -0.44 -25.96 -1.39
C ALA A 465 -0.61 -25.91 -2.92
N ILE A 466 -1.26 -24.87 -3.41
CA ILE A 466 -1.38 -24.52 -4.82
C ILE A 466 -0.27 -23.52 -5.16
N LEU A 467 0.56 -23.83 -6.15
CA LEU A 467 1.65 -22.97 -6.59
C LEU A 467 1.23 -22.12 -7.79
N CYS A 468 1.46 -20.81 -7.71
CA CYS A 468 1.24 -19.86 -8.80
C CYS A 468 2.55 -19.43 -9.47
N ASP A 469 2.42 -18.76 -10.62
CA ASP A 469 3.54 -18.15 -11.33
C ASP A 469 4.25 -17.07 -10.49
N PRO A 470 5.58 -16.94 -10.63
CA PRO A 470 6.34 -15.96 -9.89
C PRO A 470 6.00 -14.53 -10.31
N GLY A 471 5.80 -13.64 -9.33
CA GLY A 471 5.48 -12.24 -9.56
C GLY A 471 4.17 -12.02 -10.31
N LEU A 472 3.20 -12.92 -10.10
CA LEU A 472 1.83 -12.80 -10.62
C LEU A 472 1.34 -11.36 -10.49
N GLU A 473 0.97 -10.73 -11.61
CA GLU A 473 0.60 -9.31 -11.67
C GLU A 473 -0.86 -9.07 -11.27
N ASN A 474 -1.79 -9.96 -11.66
CA ASN A 474 -3.21 -9.88 -11.30
C ASN A 474 -3.50 -10.74 -10.07
N TRP A 475 -2.71 -10.50 -9.03
CA TRP A 475 -2.82 -11.24 -7.78
C TRP A 475 -4.10 -10.89 -7.01
N GLU A 476 -4.77 -9.78 -7.34
CA GLU A 476 -6.03 -9.35 -6.74
C GLU A 476 -7.12 -10.42 -6.89
N GLY A 477 -7.15 -11.10 -8.05
CA GLY A 477 -8.09 -12.18 -8.32
C GLY A 477 -7.92 -13.40 -7.42
N LEU A 478 -6.78 -13.56 -6.74
CA LEU A 478 -6.58 -14.60 -5.74
C LEU A 478 -7.48 -14.40 -4.53
N PHE A 479 -7.91 -13.16 -4.29
CA PHE A 479 -8.79 -12.84 -3.19
C PHE A 479 -10.26 -13.05 -3.55
N SER A 480 -10.69 -13.33 -4.78
CA SER A 480 -12.13 -13.46 -5.07
C SER A 480 -12.77 -14.78 -4.57
N MET A 481 -13.00 -14.93 -3.25
CA MET A 481 -13.61 -16.11 -2.60
C MET A 481 -14.43 -15.74 -1.35
N PRO A 482 -15.52 -16.47 -1.03
CA PRO A 482 -16.28 -16.25 0.20
C PRO A 482 -15.50 -16.70 1.46
N GLY A 483 -15.61 -15.93 2.53
CA GLY A 483 -15.04 -16.21 3.85
C GLY A 483 -13.73 -15.47 4.19
N PRO A 484 -13.20 -15.65 5.42
CA PRO A 484 -11.99 -14.99 5.86
C PRO A 484 -10.76 -15.49 5.10
N VAL A 485 -10.03 -14.55 4.50
CA VAL A 485 -8.79 -14.81 3.78
C VAL A 485 -7.62 -14.26 4.58
N LEU A 486 -6.65 -15.12 4.90
CA LEU A 486 -5.37 -14.66 5.43
C LEU A 486 -4.40 -14.40 4.28
N THR A 487 -3.59 -13.37 4.39
CA THR A 487 -2.59 -13.10 3.38
C THR A 487 -1.33 -12.47 3.95
N THR A 488 -0.18 -12.81 3.36
CA THR A 488 1.07 -12.08 3.60
C THR A 488 1.28 -10.96 2.57
N CYS A 489 0.45 -10.91 1.53
CA CYS A 489 0.41 -9.82 0.56
C CYS A 489 -0.11 -8.56 1.26
N PHE A 490 0.69 -7.52 1.40
CA PHE A 490 0.24 -6.30 2.04
C PHE A 490 -0.57 -5.41 1.07
N LEU A 491 -1.81 -5.08 1.45
CA LEU A 491 -2.71 -4.22 0.67
C LEU A 491 -3.21 -3.04 1.50
N ASN A 492 -3.47 -1.92 0.84
CA ASN A 492 -3.93 -0.67 1.46
C ASN A 492 -5.22 -0.16 0.80
N SER A 493 -5.64 1.06 1.14
CA SER A 493 -6.86 1.70 0.63
C SER A 493 -6.88 1.96 -0.88
N ASN A 494 -5.77 1.72 -1.58
CA ASN A 494 -5.68 1.93 -3.03
C ASN A 494 -6.26 0.75 -3.83
N HIS A 495 -6.70 -0.30 -3.14
CA HIS A 495 -7.38 -1.46 -3.76
C HIS A 495 -8.78 -1.68 -3.16
N PRO A 496 -9.65 -0.64 -3.11
CA PRO A 496 -10.93 -0.71 -2.42
C PRO A 496 -11.85 -1.83 -2.94
N GLU A 497 -11.70 -2.22 -4.19
CA GLU A 497 -12.43 -3.30 -4.86
C GLU A 497 -12.17 -4.69 -4.25
N ILE A 498 -11.00 -4.89 -3.62
CA ILE A 498 -10.63 -6.18 -3.00
C ILE A 498 -11.31 -6.35 -1.64
N PHE A 499 -11.64 -5.25 -0.96
CA PHE A 499 -12.14 -5.28 0.41
C PHE A 499 -13.67 -5.45 0.52
N GLN A 500 -14.39 -5.71 -0.58
CA GLN A 500 -15.86 -5.75 -0.57
C GLN A 500 -16.48 -6.92 -1.36
N PRO A 501 -17.38 -7.72 -0.75
CA PRO A 501 -17.46 -8.05 0.67
C PRO A 501 -16.44 -9.15 0.99
N GLN A 502 -15.33 -8.80 1.63
CA GLN A 502 -14.35 -9.80 2.00
C GLN A 502 -13.64 -9.51 3.34
N ASP A 503 -13.57 -10.55 4.18
CA ASP A 503 -12.84 -10.54 5.43
C ASP A 503 -11.35 -10.83 5.18
N LEU A 504 -10.64 -9.85 4.61
CA LEU A 504 -9.21 -9.97 4.34
C LEU A 504 -8.38 -9.53 5.55
N LEU A 505 -7.46 -10.41 5.97
CA LEU A 505 -6.60 -10.21 7.13
C LEU A 505 -5.12 -10.41 6.76
N PHE A 506 -4.31 -9.42 7.10
CA PHE A 506 -2.86 -9.44 6.88
C PHE A 506 -2.16 -10.06 8.07
N VAL A 507 -1.29 -11.03 7.78
CA VAL A 507 -0.52 -11.77 8.78
C VAL A 507 0.90 -12.03 8.30
N ASN A 508 1.79 -12.37 9.22
CA ASN A 508 3.15 -12.80 8.90
C ASN A 508 3.19 -14.23 8.30
N PRO A 509 4.28 -14.64 7.62
CA PRO A 509 4.36 -15.96 6.96
C PRO A 509 4.26 -17.13 7.94
N ALA A 510 4.74 -16.98 9.18
CA ALA A 510 4.63 -18.04 10.17
C ALA A 510 3.18 -18.25 10.63
N THR A 511 2.45 -17.16 10.87
CA THR A 511 1.03 -17.15 11.26
C THR A 511 0.19 -17.72 10.12
N ALA A 512 0.48 -17.35 8.87
CA ALA A 512 -0.16 -17.93 7.69
C ALA A 512 0.03 -19.46 7.64
N ALA A 513 1.26 -19.94 7.81
CA ALA A 513 1.55 -21.39 7.77
C ALA A 513 0.95 -22.16 8.96
N ALA A 514 0.99 -21.61 10.17
CA ALA A 514 0.37 -22.21 11.35
C ALA A 514 -1.15 -22.28 11.20
N SER A 515 -1.76 -21.23 10.65
CA SER A 515 -3.21 -21.19 10.39
C SER A 515 -3.61 -22.18 9.29
N ALA A 516 -2.75 -22.40 8.29
CA ALA A 516 -2.96 -23.39 7.24
C ALA A 516 -3.08 -24.81 7.78
N LEU A 517 -2.36 -25.14 8.86
CA LEU A 517 -2.44 -26.45 9.53
C LEU A 517 -3.73 -26.63 10.32
N LYS A 518 -4.22 -25.56 10.95
CA LYS A 518 -5.32 -25.63 11.92
C LYS A 518 -6.69 -25.35 11.34
N GLY A 519 -6.79 -24.66 10.21
CA GLY A 519 -8.09 -24.21 9.69
C GLY A 519 -8.60 -22.93 10.33
N GLU A 520 -7.82 -22.34 11.24
CA GLU A 520 -8.19 -21.17 12.02
C GLU A 520 -6.97 -20.29 12.30
N ILE A 521 -7.20 -19.01 12.59
CA ILE A 521 -6.14 -18.06 12.96
C ILE A 521 -5.37 -18.61 14.17
N THR A 522 -4.07 -18.83 13.99
CA THR A 522 -3.22 -19.56 14.92
C THR A 522 -1.92 -18.80 15.21
N ASP A 523 -1.53 -18.78 16.49
CA ASP A 523 -0.27 -18.17 16.93
C ASP A 523 0.92 -19.02 16.50
N PRO A 524 1.87 -18.48 15.72
CA PRO A 524 2.95 -19.26 15.16
C PRO A 524 3.98 -19.72 16.19
N ARG A 525 4.02 -19.14 17.40
CA ARG A 525 4.96 -19.51 18.46
C ARG A 525 4.83 -20.97 18.89
N ASP A 526 3.67 -21.57 18.66
CA ASP A 526 3.42 -22.99 18.95
C ASP A 526 4.13 -23.93 17.95
N TYR A 527 4.79 -23.40 16.91
CA TYR A 527 5.36 -24.15 15.78
C TYR A 527 6.79 -23.76 15.39
N LEU A 528 7.40 -22.78 16.05
CA LEU A 528 8.68 -22.17 15.67
C LEU A 528 9.87 -22.65 16.49
#